data_AF-A0AAD6JQ23-F1
#
_entry.id   AF-A0AAD6JQ23-F1
#
_cell.length_a   1.000
_cell.length_b   1.000
_cell.length_c   1.000
_cell.angle_alpha   90.00
_cell.angle_beta   90.00
_cell.angle_gamma   90.00
#
_symmetry.space_group_name_H-M   'P 1'
#
loop_
_entity.id
_entity.type
_entity.pdbx_description
1 polymer ?
#
loop_
_entity_poly.entity_id
_entity_poly.type
_entity_poly.pdbx_seq_one_letter_code
_entity_poly.pdbx_strand_id
1 'polypeptide(L)'
;MAYQFKAFFDATHELWATQALAGKPAGFFWSTGFFGGGQELAAFTAITQLAHHGMLFVPLGYTFGNGMFEMGEVKGGSSYGAGTFAADGSRQPTDLELQQAFYQGKYVAEITKKLKD
;
A
#
# COMPACT_ATOMS: atom_id res chain seq x y z
N MET A 1 -0.26 -10.69 1.34
CA MET A 1 1.20 -10.43 1.13
C MET A 1 1.93 -11.71 0.73
N ALA A 2 3.13 -11.60 0.14
CA ALA A 2 3.98 -12.76 -0.16
C ALA A 2 4.65 -13.33 1.10
N TYR A 3 5.08 -14.59 1.04
CA TYR A 3 5.71 -15.31 2.16
C TYR A 3 6.91 -14.56 2.75
N GLN A 4 7.78 -14.02 1.89
CA GLN A 4 8.99 -13.30 2.29
C GLN A 4 8.65 -12.06 3.14
N PHE A 5 7.56 -11.36 2.79
CA PHE A 5 7.11 -10.19 3.56
C PHE A 5 6.48 -10.61 4.89
N LYS A 6 5.78 -11.75 4.92
CA LYS A 6 5.25 -12.30 6.18
C LYS A 6 6.38 -12.72 7.11
N ALA A 7 7.39 -13.43 6.60
CA ALA A 7 8.57 -13.83 7.36
C ALA A 7 9.35 -12.63 7.93
N PHE A 8 9.43 -11.51 7.19
CA PHE A 8 9.99 -10.27 7.70
C PHE A 8 9.24 -9.77 8.95
N PHE A 9 7.91 -9.67 8.91
CA PHE A 9 7.11 -9.27 10.08
C PHE A 9 7.13 -10.30 11.22
N ASP A 10 7.30 -11.58 10.92
CA ASP A 10 7.47 -12.60 11.97
C ASP A 10 8.79 -12.41 12.74
N ALA A 11 9.81 -11.84 12.08
CA ALA A 11 11.09 -11.50 12.69
C ALA A 11 11.09 -10.17 13.48
N THR A 12 9.99 -9.42 13.51
CA THR A 12 9.93 -8.11 14.20
C THR A 12 9.34 -8.17 15.62
N HIS A 13 9.46 -9.31 16.31
CA HIS A 13 8.94 -9.51 17.67
C HIS A 13 9.41 -8.44 18.66
N GLU A 14 10.71 -8.12 18.70
CA GLU A 14 11.25 -7.15 19.66
C GLU A 14 10.70 -5.73 19.44
N LEU A 15 10.53 -5.32 18.17
CA LEU A 15 9.91 -4.05 17.81
C LEU A 15 8.44 -3.98 18.21
N TRP A 16 7.74 -5.12 18.12
CA TRP A 16 6.36 -5.26 18.59
C TRP A 16 6.30 -5.21 20.13
N ALA A 17 7.14 -5.97 20.82
CA ALA A 17 7.13 -6.06 22.28
C ALA A 17 7.41 -4.71 22.95
N THR A 18 8.30 -3.92 22.36
CA THR A 18 8.64 -2.57 22.81
C THR A 18 7.76 -1.47 22.21
N GLN A 19 6.85 -1.83 21.30
CA GLN A 19 6.02 -0.88 20.53
C GLN A 19 6.86 0.21 19.83
N ALA A 20 8.07 -0.12 19.39
CA ALA A 20 9.02 0.84 18.81
C ALA A 20 8.54 1.47 17.48
N LEU A 21 7.55 0.86 16.83
CA LEU A 21 6.94 1.36 15.59
C LEU A 21 5.61 2.11 15.84
N ALA A 22 5.13 2.16 17.08
CA ALA A 22 3.86 2.80 17.37
C ALA A 22 3.85 4.28 16.96
N GLY A 23 2.74 4.74 16.40
CA GLY A 23 2.57 6.11 15.91
C GLY A 23 3.28 6.41 14.58
N LYS A 24 4.13 5.50 14.06
CA LYS A 24 4.82 5.73 12.78
C LYS A 24 3.85 5.52 11.60
N PRO A 25 3.80 6.46 10.64
CA PRO A 25 2.99 6.30 9.44
C PRO A 25 3.51 5.19 8.52
N ALA A 26 2.60 4.43 7.93
CA ALA A 26 2.91 3.44 6.91
C ALA A 26 1.80 3.33 5.86
N GLY A 27 2.19 3.11 4.62
CA GLY A 27 1.30 2.82 3.50
C GLY A 27 1.75 1.55 2.77
N PHE A 28 0.85 0.96 1.99
CA PHE A 28 1.15 -0.22 1.17
C PHE A 28 1.01 0.08 -0.31
N PHE A 29 1.84 -0.59 -1.11
CA PHE A 29 1.66 -0.76 -2.54
C PHE A 29 1.88 -2.22 -2.90
N TRP A 30 1.31 -2.69 -4.00
CA TRP A 30 1.40 -4.11 -4.38
C TRP A 30 1.25 -4.34 -5.88
N SER A 31 1.50 -5.58 -6.31
CA SER A 31 1.28 -6.05 -7.68
C SER A 31 0.49 -7.36 -7.63
N THR A 32 -0.45 -7.54 -8.56
CA THR A 32 -1.16 -8.81 -8.77
C THR A 32 -1.13 -9.20 -10.25
N GLY A 33 -1.43 -10.45 -10.57
CA GLY A 33 -1.50 -10.88 -11.98
C GLY A 33 -2.64 -10.21 -12.74
N PHE A 34 -3.87 -10.25 -12.22
CA PHE A 34 -5.07 -9.84 -12.95
C PHE A 34 -6.15 -9.28 -12.01
N PHE A 35 -7.20 -8.72 -12.59
CA PHE A 35 -8.36 -8.16 -11.89
C PHE A 35 -9.09 -9.22 -11.06
N GLY A 36 -9.55 -8.89 -9.86
CA GLY A 36 -10.13 -9.87 -8.91
C GLY A 36 -9.10 -10.78 -8.22
N GLY A 37 -7.85 -10.81 -8.67
CA GLY A 37 -6.74 -11.55 -8.06
C GLY A 37 -6.16 -10.90 -6.79
N GLY A 38 -7.01 -10.36 -5.92
CA GLY A 38 -6.59 -9.83 -4.61
C GLY A 38 -6.05 -8.39 -4.62
N GLN A 39 -6.41 -7.57 -5.61
CA GLN A 39 -6.03 -6.13 -5.65
C GLN A 39 -6.46 -5.34 -4.40
N GLU A 40 -7.49 -5.79 -3.69
CA GLU A 40 -7.89 -5.17 -2.42
C GLU A 40 -7.45 -6.02 -1.24
N LEU A 41 -7.73 -7.33 -1.29
CA LEU A 41 -7.51 -8.24 -0.18
C LEU A 41 -6.03 -8.37 0.22
N ALA A 42 -5.09 -8.26 -0.74
CA ALA A 42 -3.67 -8.31 -0.44
C ALA A 42 -3.23 -7.13 0.46
N ALA A 43 -3.77 -5.93 0.21
CA ALA A 43 -3.54 -4.75 1.02
C ALA A 43 -4.29 -4.83 2.35
N PHE A 44 -5.59 -5.18 2.31
CA PHE A 44 -6.45 -5.28 3.48
C PHE A 44 -5.86 -6.22 4.54
N THR A 45 -5.37 -7.40 4.12
CA THR A 45 -4.73 -8.35 5.04
C THR A 45 -3.38 -7.85 5.56
N ALA A 46 -2.64 -7.05 4.79
CA ALA A 46 -1.37 -6.46 5.23
C ALA A 46 -1.55 -5.35 6.28
N ILE A 47 -2.65 -4.58 6.21
CA ILE A 47 -3.00 -3.54 7.19
C ILE A 47 -3.09 -4.10 8.60
N THR A 48 -3.54 -5.35 8.76
CA THR A 48 -3.62 -5.99 10.08
C THR A 48 -2.27 -6.00 10.80
N GLN A 49 -1.14 -6.15 10.10
CA GLN A 49 0.18 -6.13 10.75
C GLN A 49 0.61 -4.75 11.22
N LEU A 50 0.19 -3.68 10.53
CA LEU A 50 0.41 -2.32 11.03
C LEU A 50 -0.32 -2.10 12.35
N ALA A 51 -1.56 -2.60 12.44
CA ALA A 51 -2.37 -2.48 13.66
C ALA A 51 -1.71 -3.17 14.86
N HIS A 52 -1.17 -4.38 14.68
CA HIS A 52 -0.43 -5.09 15.74
C HIS A 52 0.83 -4.32 16.21
N HIS A 53 1.51 -3.63 15.30
CA HIS A 53 2.68 -2.79 15.62
C HIS A 53 2.34 -1.38 16.11
N GLY A 54 1.05 -1.03 16.23
CA GLY A 54 0.60 0.31 16.63
C GLY A 54 0.89 1.40 15.59
N MET A 55 1.19 1.02 14.34
CA MET A 55 1.51 1.96 13.26
C MET A 55 0.26 2.66 12.73
N LEU A 56 0.43 3.87 12.22
CA LEU A 56 -0.66 4.64 11.60
C LEU A 56 -0.76 4.28 10.12
N PHE A 57 -1.81 3.55 9.75
CA PHE A 57 -2.08 3.28 8.34
C PHE A 57 -2.52 4.55 7.62
N VAL A 58 -1.78 4.93 6.58
CA VAL A 58 -2.10 6.05 5.68
C VAL A 58 -2.64 5.46 4.37
N PRO A 59 -3.97 5.45 4.16
CA PRO A 59 -4.55 4.98 2.90
C PRO A 59 -4.29 5.97 1.78
N LEU A 60 -4.34 5.49 0.53
CA LEU A 60 -4.46 6.40 -0.61
C LEU A 60 -5.84 7.09 -0.61
N GLY A 61 -6.89 6.37 -0.23
CA GLY A 61 -8.27 6.83 -0.35
C GLY A 61 -8.62 7.20 -1.80
N TYR A 62 -9.57 8.11 -1.97
CA TYR A 62 -9.90 8.71 -3.27
C TYR A 62 -9.13 10.02 -3.54
N THR A 63 -8.03 10.26 -2.81
CA THR A 63 -7.34 11.55 -2.80
C THR A 63 -6.53 11.83 -4.08
N PHE A 64 -6.24 10.80 -4.88
CA PHE A 64 -5.69 10.93 -6.24
C PHE A 64 -6.72 11.44 -7.28
N GLY A 65 -7.93 11.81 -6.85
CA GLY A 65 -8.90 12.53 -7.67
C GLY A 65 -9.40 11.71 -8.86
N ASN A 66 -9.50 12.34 -10.03
CA ASN A 66 -10.07 11.73 -11.24
C ASN A 66 -9.38 10.41 -11.63
N GLY A 67 -8.08 10.24 -11.35
CA GLY A 67 -7.37 8.98 -11.61
C GLY A 67 -7.89 7.78 -10.80
N MET A 68 -8.60 8.02 -9.69
CA MET A 68 -9.28 6.95 -8.95
C MET A 68 -10.57 6.48 -9.63
N PHE A 69 -11.23 7.37 -10.35
CA PHE A 69 -12.50 7.13 -11.05
C PHE A 69 -12.33 6.82 -12.54
N GLU A 70 -11.09 6.70 -13.03
CA GLU A 70 -10.81 6.29 -14.41
C GLU A 70 -11.32 4.86 -14.68
N MET A 71 -12.04 4.70 -15.80
CA MET A 71 -12.75 3.47 -16.18
C MET A 71 -12.50 3.04 -17.64
N GLY A 72 -11.84 3.87 -18.44
CA GLY A 72 -11.46 3.57 -19.83
C GLY A 72 -10.18 2.74 -19.95
N GLU A 73 -9.41 2.62 -18.87
CA GLU A 73 -8.13 1.90 -18.83
C GLU A 73 -8.09 0.89 -17.68
N VAL A 74 -7.47 -0.27 -17.92
CA VAL A 74 -7.22 -1.24 -16.86
C VAL A 74 -6.09 -0.74 -15.97
N LYS A 75 -6.39 -0.48 -14.69
CA LYS A 75 -5.44 -0.02 -13.67
C LYS A 75 -5.56 -0.80 -12.37
N GLY A 76 -4.42 -1.07 -11.73
CA GLY A 76 -4.35 -1.62 -10.39
C GLY A 76 -4.58 -0.58 -9.29
N GLY A 77 -4.45 -1.03 -8.04
CA GLY A 77 -4.61 -0.20 -6.86
C GLY A 77 -6.06 -0.10 -6.39
N SER A 78 -6.23 0.48 -5.21
CA SER A 78 -7.52 0.68 -4.55
C SER A 78 -7.44 1.85 -3.58
N SER A 79 -8.53 2.11 -2.84
CA SER A 79 -8.50 3.10 -1.76
C SER A 79 -7.50 2.73 -0.65
N TYR A 80 -7.06 1.47 -0.57
CA TYR A 80 -6.06 1.03 0.41
C TYR A 80 -4.62 1.43 0.03
N GLY A 81 -4.36 1.80 -1.23
CA GLY A 81 -3.01 2.07 -1.73
C GLY A 81 -2.88 1.89 -3.24
N ALA A 82 -1.75 2.32 -3.80
CA ALA A 82 -1.43 2.15 -5.20
C ALA A 82 -1.12 0.69 -5.51
N GLY A 83 -1.41 0.29 -6.73
CA GLY A 83 -1.10 -1.06 -7.19
C GLY A 83 -1.00 -1.16 -8.69
N THR A 84 -0.49 -2.28 -9.16
CA THR A 84 -0.30 -2.54 -10.60
C THR A 84 -0.70 -3.97 -10.94
N PHE A 85 -1.00 -4.21 -12.22
CA PHE A 85 -1.16 -5.55 -12.77
C PHE A 85 0.08 -5.99 -13.53
N ALA A 86 0.57 -7.20 -13.24
CA ALA A 86 1.72 -7.80 -13.90
C ALA A 86 1.34 -8.82 -15.00
N ALA A 87 0.07 -9.22 -15.11
CA ALA A 87 -0.36 -10.35 -15.95
C ALA A 87 0.40 -11.64 -15.60
N ASP A 88 1.07 -12.24 -16.59
CA ASP A 88 2.00 -13.37 -16.46
C ASP A 88 3.46 -12.92 -16.16
N GLY A 89 3.64 -11.64 -15.84
CA GLY A 89 4.94 -10.98 -15.69
C GLY A 89 5.32 -10.10 -16.88
N SER A 90 4.57 -10.15 -17.99
CA SER A 90 4.85 -9.34 -19.19
C SER A 90 4.34 -7.90 -19.11
N ARG A 91 3.24 -7.64 -18.38
CA ARG A 91 2.65 -6.30 -18.28
C ARG A 91 3.48 -5.43 -17.34
N GLN A 92 3.85 -4.25 -17.84
CA GLN A 92 4.50 -3.20 -17.04
C GLN A 92 3.47 -2.25 -16.42
N PRO A 93 3.81 -1.56 -15.31
CA PRO A 93 2.97 -0.51 -14.77
C PRO A 93 2.65 0.56 -15.81
N THR A 94 1.38 0.96 -15.91
CA THR A 94 0.97 2.05 -16.79
C THR A 94 1.34 3.41 -16.20
N ASP A 95 1.35 4.46 -17.02
CA ASP A 95 1.60 5.83 -16.54
C ASP A 95 0.62 6.24 -15.44
N LEU A 96 -0.65 5.82 -15.55
CA LEU A 96 -1.66 6.09 -14.53
C LEU A 96 -1.34 5.41 -13.19
N GLU A 97 -0.89 4.16 -13.21
CA GLU A 97 -0.47 3.42 -12.00
C GLU A 97 0.79 4.04 -11.37
N LEU A 98 1.74 4.48 -12.19
CA LEU A 98 2.95 5.17 -11.75
C LEU A 98 2.63 6.54 -11.13
N GLN A 99 1.73 7.31 -11.73
CA GLN A 99 1.25 8.59 -11.18
C GLN A 99 0.54 8.38 -9.84
N GLN A 100 -0.30 7.34 -9.73
CA GLN A 100 -0.95 6.97 -8.48
C GLN A 100 0.07 6.65 -7.38
N ALA A 101 1.10 5.85 -7.69
CA ALA A 101 2.16 5.50 -6.75
C ALA A 101 2.99 6.72 -6.33
N PHE A 102 3.34 7.60 -7.27
CA PHE A 102 4.04 8.85 -6.98
C PHE A 102 3.22 9.75 -6.05
N TYR A 103 1.93 9.91 -6.35
CA TYR A 103 1.00 10.64 -5.51
C TYR A 103 0.92 10.05 -4.10
N GLN A 104 0.78 8.72 -3.97
CA GLN A 104 0.73 8.05 -2.67
C GLN A 104 2.00 8.33 -1.86
N GLY A 105 3.19 8.23 -2.47
CA GLY A 105 4.46 8.52 -1.81
C GLY A 105 4.52 9.95 -1.28
N LYS A 106 4.09 10.92 -2.09
CA LYS A 106 3.97 12.32 -1.66
C LYS A 106 3.00 12.47 -0.49
N TYR A 107 1.82 11.86 -0.58
CA TYR A 107 0.79 11.95 0.45
C TYR A 107 1.26 11.37 1.80
N VAL A 108 1.85 10.18 1.79
CA VAL A 108 2.43 9.55 2.99
C VAL A 108 3.53 10.43 3.61
N ALA A 109 4.40 11.00 2.77
CA ALA A 109 5.45 11.90 3.24
C ALA A 109 4.89 13.18 3.87
N GLU A 110 3.83 13.76 3.29
CA GLU A 110 3.15 14.94 3.84
C GLU A 110 2.48 14.64 5.19
N ILE A 111 1.79 13.49 5.32
CA ILE A 111 1.24 13.05 6.61
C ILE A 111 2.36 12.85 7.63
N THR A 112 3.45 12.19 7.24
CA THR A 112 4.60 11.96 8.11
C THR A 112 5.21 13.27 8.59
N LYS A 113 5.33 14.27 7.72
CA LYS A 113 5.85 15.59 8.08
C LYS A 113 4.95 16.30 9.11
N LYS A 114 3.63 16.11 9.06
CA LYS A 114 2.69 16.72 10.02
C LYS A 114 2.72 16.08 11.39
N LEU A 115 3.16 14.82 11.48
CA LEU A 115 3.31 14.07 12.72
C LEU A 115 4.70 14.16 13.32
N LYS A 116 5.64 14.77 12.59
CA LYS A 116 6.98 15.04 13.07
C LYS A 116 6.92 16.28 13.95
N ASP A 117 7.15 16.10 15.25
CA ASP A 117 7.44 17.19 16.18
C ASP A 117 8.63 18.03 15.69
#